data_AF-H2C4L2-F1
#
_entry.id   AF-H2C4L2-F1
#
_cell.length_a   1.000
_cell.length_b   1.000
_cell.length_c   1.000
_cell.angle_alpha   90.00
_cell.angle_beta   90.00
_cell.angle_gamma   90.00
#
_symmetry.space_group_name_H-M   'P 1'
#
loop_
_entity.id
_entity.type
_entity.pdbx_description
1 polymer ?
#
loop_
_entity_poly.entity_id
_entity_poly.type
_entity_poly.pdbx_seq_one_letter_code
_entity_poly.pdbx_strand_id
1 'polypeptide(L)'
;MGLLGLKVIYHVESEVISLGEVSYKPLLDLEKYRRLYMLHDLKRLNWGYTGVLRLAGLSFKVFVRVSSDKLEIVEENGRFYSSISFRRGKGNLQVRINVESPNSVLKESLLNTLTRNIREYGSLICSKGRVESFPLSLIASMLKPEVKKVVDVRGEVCPVPEMIAKRELMKIKPGEMLELLVDHPAAVEVTLPEVAKLFNSKYEIFNMGDYVSFVMLKLGDPSTHWQFAEALEERRGIEELMGDGAFLAYLYTVFDRVVRREKVEALSPSILRGEGLTMIAAASIGRGWHLTALVEDENVLGVTLNDQGVRSVNREALNRLSSIKGLGHTFYLRPSIPL
;
A
#
# COMPACT_ATOMS: atom_id res chain seq x y z
N MET A 1 -32.52 -6.30 46.20
CA MET A 1 -31.36 -5.38 46.20
C MET A 1 -30.22 -6.07 45.46
N GLY A 2 -30.08 -5.81 44.16
CA GLY A 2 -28.99 -6.39 43.36
C GLY A 2 -27.68 -5.71 43.70
N LEU A 3 -26.65 -6.50 44.03
CA LEU A 3 -25.28 -6.02 44.17
C LEU A 3 -24.87 -5.32 42.86
N LEU A 4 -24.80 -3.99 42.90
CA LEU A 4 -24.05 -3.19 41.93
C LEU A 4 -22.59 -3.62 42.04
N GLY A 5 -22.20 -4.60 41.23
CA GLY A 5 -20.81 -5.02 41.11
C GLY A 5 -19.96 -3.81 40.74
N LEU A 6 -19.12 -3.37 41.66
CA LEU A 6 -18.12 -2.32 41.43
C LEU A 6 -17.22 -2.78 40.28
N LYS A 7 -17.44 -2.22 39.09
CA LYS A 7 -16.60 -2.49 37.93
C LYS A 7 -15.29 -1.74 38.14
N VAL A 8 -14.20 -2.46 38.40
CA VAL A 8 -12.87 -1.87 38.55
C VAL A 8 -12.48 -1.24 37.22
N ILE A 9 -12.29 0.09 37.21
CA ILE A 9 -11.78 0.83 36.06
C ILE A 9 -10.30 1.07 36.30
N TYR A 10 -9.46 0.55 35.41
CA TYR A 10 -8.04 0.80 35.46
C TYR A 10 -7.73 2.12 34.75
N HIS A 11 -6.95 2.96 35.40
CA HIS A 11 -6.43 4.22 34.85
C HIS A 11 -4.91 4.12 34.70
N VAL A 12 -4.36 4.70 33.65
CA VAL A 12 -2.91 4.85 33.46
C VAL A 12 -2.62 6.14 32.70
N GLU A 13 -1.54 6.80 33.11
CA GLU A 13 -1.00 7.99 32.44
C GLU A 13 0.37 7.67 31.85
N SER A 14 0.66 8.22 30.67
CA SER A 14 1.98 8.10 30.05
C SER A 14 3.00 8.95 30.82
N GLU A 15 4.28 8.60 30.67
CA GLU A 15 5.33 9.60 30.87
C GLU A 15 5.08 10.83 29.98
N VAL A 16 5.58 12.00 30.41
CA VAL A 16 5.45 13.23 29.61
C VAL A 16 6.28 13.10 28.35
N ILE A 17 5.63 13.13 27.19
CA ILE A 17 6.29 13.11 25.89
C ILE A 17 6.70 14.53 25.53
N SER A 18 7.95 14.72 25.14
CA SER A 18 8.56 16.01 24.85
C SER A 18 8.88 16.10 23.36
N LEU A 19 8.28 17.06 22.63
CA LEU A 19 8.34 17.12 21.17
C LEU A 19 9.17 18.29 20.60
N GLY A 20 9.87 19.05 21.45
CA GLY A 20 10.69 20.21 21.09
C GLY A 20 9.88 21.51 20.92
N GLU A 21 10.51 22.54 20.36
CA GLU A 21 9.90 23.86 20.10
C GLU A 21 8.98 23.86 18.87
N VAL A 22 7.87 23.14 18.95
CA VAL A 22 6.96 22.93 17.83
C VAL A 22 5.51 23.23 18.21
N SER A 23 4.67 23.55 17.21
CA SER A 23 3.24 23.82 17.45
C SER A 23 2.46 22.52 17.54
N TYR A 24 1.59 22.36 18.54
CA TYR A 24 0.73 21.18 18.66
C TYR A 24 -0.49 21.21 17.74
N LYS A 25 -0.83 22.37 17.14
CA LYS A 25 -2.04 22.53 16.33
C LYS A 25 -2.20 21.47 15.23
N PRO A 26 -1.14 21.07 14.49
CA PRO A 26 -1.25 20.00 13.51
C PRO A 26 -1.68 18.65 14.11
N LEU A 27 -1.34 18.33 15.35
CA LEU A 27 -1.75 17.07 16.00
C LEU A 27 -3.26 17.01 16.27
N LEU A 28 -3.95 18.16 16.29
CA LEU A 28 -5.40 18.23 16.47
C LEU A 28 -6.16 18.07 15.14
N ASP A 29 -5.47 18.10 13.99
CA ASP A 29 -6.08 17.90 12.68
C ASP A 29 -6.28 16.40 12.41
N LEU A 30 -7.45 15.91 12.83
CA LEU A 30 -7.84 14.52 12.65
C LEU A 30 -8.12 14.14 11.19
N GLU A 31 -8.55 15.07 10.35
CA GLU A 31 -8.80 14.77 8.94
C GLU A 31 -7.48 14.31 8.28
N LYS A 32 -6.38 14.98 8.64
CA LYS A 32 -5.05 14.68 8.11
C LYS A 32 -4.27 13.61 8.90
N TYR A 33 -4.32 13.64 10.23
CA TYR A 33 -3.42 12.85 11.09
C TYR A 33 -4.12 11.78 11.94
N ARG A 34 -5.37 11.42 11.63
CA ARG A 34 -6.14 10.36 12.31
C ARG A 34 -5.39 9.06 12.62
N ARG A 35 -4.53 8.59 11.70
CA ARG A 35 -3.79 7.34 11.87
C ARG A 35 -2.79 7.38 13.02
N LEU A 36 -2.32 8.57 13.40
CA LEU A 36 -1.50 8.76 14.60
C LEU A 36 -2.21 8.21 15.86
N TYR A 37 -3.54 8.32 15.88
CA TYR A 37 -4.42 7.88 16.95
C TYR A 37 -5.11 6.54 16.67
N MET A 38 -4.64 5.79 15.66
CA MET A 38 -5.22 4.51 15.23
C MET A 38 -6.67 4.60 14.71
N LEU A 39 -7.09 5.80 14.27
CA LEU A 39 -8.45 6.06 13.82
C LEU A 39 -8.61 5.84 12.32
N HIS A 40 -9.69 5.16 11.95
CA HIS A 40 -10.12 4.82 10.59
C HIS A 40 -11.57 5.24 10.37
N ASP A 41 -11.97 5.31 9.10
CA ASP A 41 -13.37 5.49 8.70
C ASP A 41 -14.06 6.70 9.38
N LEU A 42 -13.29 7.77 9.63
CA LEU A 42 -13.71 8.96 10.35
C LEU A 42 -14.80 9.73 9.59
N LYS A 43 -15.88 10.06 10.28
CA LYS A 43 -16.96 10.91 9.81
C LYS A 43 -17.12 12.08 10.76
N ARG A 44 -17.21 13.28 10.20
CA ARG A 44 -17.38 14.51 10.96
C ARG A 44 -18.82 14.64 11.48
N LEU A 45 -18.95 15.12 12.71
CA LEU A 45 -20.19 15.45 13.39
C LEU A 45 -20.15 16.93 13.80
N ASN A 46 -21.30 17.48 14.21
CA ASN A 46 -21.39 18.89 14.65
C ASN A 46 -20.55 19.19 15.91
N TRP A 47 -20.22 18.16 16.69
CA TRP A 47 -19.54 18.27 17.99
C TRP A 47 -18.22 17.50 18.07
N GLY A 48 -17.77 16.90 16.96
CA GLY A 48 -16.58 16.05 16.93
C GLY A 48 -16.59 15.11 15.74
N TYR A 49 -16.24 13.85 15.95
CA TYR A 49 -16.21 12.82 14.93
C TYR A 49 -16.70 11.48 15.46
N THR A 50 -17.09 10.59 14.55
CA THR A 50 -17.24 9.15 14.80
C THR A 50 -16.29 8.39 13.88
N GLY A 51 -15.83 7.22 14.29
CA GLY A 51 -14.96 6.39 13.46
C GLY A 51 -14.68 5.02 14.07
N VAL A 52 -13.66 4.35 13.56
CA VAL A 52 -13.21 3.05 14.03
C VAL A 52 -11.78 3.14 14.52
N LEU A 53 -11.55 2.86 15.80
CA LEU A 53 -10.20 2.66 16.33
C LEU A 53 -9.78 1.20 16.09
N ARG A 54 -8.66 0.98 15.41
CA ARG A 54 -8.12 -0.37 15.15
C ARG A 54 -6.85 -0.61 15.95
N LEU A 55 -6.86 -1.64 16.79
CA LEU A 55 -5.73 -1.98 17.66
C LEU A 55 -5.54 -3.51 17.68
N ALA A 56 -4.36 -3.98 17.26
CA ALA A 56 -3.99 -5.40 17.28
C ALA A 56 -5.06 -6.33 16.66
N GLY A 57 -5.65 -5.94 15.53
CA GLY A 57 -6.70 -6.69 14.83
C GLY A 57 -8.11 -6.51 15.40
N LEU A 58 -8.27 -5.88 16.57
CA LEU A 58 -9.56 -5.49 17.12
C LEU A 58 -10.02 -4.16 16.53
N SER A 59 -11.34 -4.01 16.38
CA SER A 59 -11.98 -2.79 15.89
C SER A 59 -13.01 -2.30 16.89
N PHE A 60 -12.94 -1.01 17.22
CA PHE A 60 -13.81 -0.37 18.19
C PHE A 60 -14.49 0.83 17.54
N LYS A 61 -15.81 0.92 17.61
CA LYS A 61 -16.51 2.14 17.22
C LYS A 61 -16.28 3.20 18.29
N VAL A 62 -15.87 4.38 17.86
CA VAL A 62 -15.48 5.45 18.76
C VAL A 62 -16.08 6.78 18.36
N PHE A 63 -16.31 7.62 19.36
CA PHE A 63 -16.48 9.05 19.21
C PHE A 63 -15.17 9.76 19.54
N VAL A 64 -14.88 10.82 18.79
CA VAL A 64 -13.66 11.60 18.99
C VAL A 64 -14.03 13.06 19.14
N ARG A 65 -13.62 13.67 20.25
CA ARG A 65 -13.79 15.09 20.52
C ARG A 65 -12.45 15.79 20.45
N VAL A 66 -12.42 16.92 19.76
CA VAL A 66 -11.23 17.77 19.64
C VAL A 66 -11.57 19.10 20.31
N SER A 67 -10.72 19.51 21.25
CA SER A 67 -10.75 20.82 21.91
C SER A 67 -9.53 21.63 21.48
N SER A 68 -9.36 22.82 22.06
CA SER A 68 -8.24 23.73 21.72
C SER A 68 -6.86 23.11 21.91
N ASP A 69 -6.69 22.23 22.89
CA ASP A 69 -5.41 21.69 23.35
C ASP A 69 -5.53 20.22 23.79
N LYS A 70 -6.61 19.54 23.40
CA LYS A 70 -6.94 18.19 23.86
C LYS A 70 -7.69 17.40 22.79
N LEU A 71 -7.44 16.10 22.75
CA LEU A 71 -8.17 15.13 21.94
C LEU A 71 -8.67 14.01 22.84
N GLU A 72 -9.95 13.67 22.74
CA GLU A 72 -10.60 12.63 23.54
C GLU A 72 -11.20 11.57 22.62
N ILE A 73 -10.94 10.29 22.89
CA ILE A 73 -11.46 9.14 22.15
C ILE A 73 -12.28 8.31 23.12
N VAL A 74 -13.56 8.13 22.81
CA VAL A 74 -14.52 7.40 23.65
C VAL A 74 -15.05 6.22 22.87
N GLU A 75 -14.93 5.01 23.40
CA GLU A 75 -15.56 3.83 22.78
C GLU A 75 -17.06 3.79 23.10
N GLU A 76 -17.89 3.47 22.11
CA GLU A 76 -19.35 3.57 22.18
C GLU A 76 -19.98 2.78 23.34
N ASN A 77 -19.37 1.67 23.75
CA ASN A 77 -19.87 0.76 24.78
C ASN A 77 -19.11 0.91 26.11
N GLY A 78 -18.33 1.98 26.28
CA GLY A 78 -17.57 2.25 27.50
C GLY A 78 -16.43 1.26 27.75
N ARG A 79 -15.89 0.63 26.69
CA ARG A 79 -14.74 -0.28 26.82
C ARG A 79 -13.44 0.46 27.09
N PHE A 80 -13.32 1.71 26.66
CA PHE A 80 -12.22 2.57 27.04
C PHE A 80 -12.54 4.04 26.79
N TYR A 81 -11.74 4.87 27.43
CA TYR A 81 -11.63 6.30 27.21
C TYR A 81 -10.15 6.68 27.15
N SER A 82 -9.76 7.45 26.13
CA SER A 82 -8.40 7.93 25.97
C SER A 82 -8.40 9.45 25.81
N SER A 83 -7.55 10.14 26.57
CA SER A 83 -7.41 11.59 26.56
C SER A 83 -5.96 11.96 26.29
N ILE A 84 -5.72 12.71 25.23
CA ILE A 84 -4.42 13.23 24.83
C ILE A 84 -4.41 14.74 25.00
N SER A 85 -3.57 15.24 25.90
CA SER A 85 -3.48 16.65 26.25
C SER A 85 -2.16 17.26 25.79
N PHE A 86 -2.21 18.43 25.19
CA PHE A 86 -1.06 19.16 24.66
C PHE A 86 -0.82 20.43 25.47
N ARG A 87 0.37 20.59 26.06
CA ARG A 87 0.73 21.78 26.83
C ARG A 87 2.03 22.38 26.33
N ARG A 88 2.04 23.70 26.15
CA ARG A 88 3.26 24.43 25.79
C ARG A 88 4.02 24.80 27.07
N GLY A 89 5.16 24.15 27.30
CA GLY A 89 6.10 24.51 28.37
C GLY A 89 7.11 25.57 27.93
N LYS A 90 8.05 25.94 28.81
CA LYS A 90 9.18 26.84 28.52
C LYS A 90 10.08 26.25 27.43
N GLY A 91 9.75 26.50 26.16
CA GLY A 91 10.51 26.02 25.00
C GLY A 91 10.26 24.56 24.61
N ASN A 92 9.17 23.93 25.04
CA ASN A 92 8.89 22.55 24.63
C ASN A 92 7.40 22.19 24.66
N LEU A 93 6.92 21.50 23.63
CA LEU A 93 5.60 20.90 23.62
C LEU A 93 5.61 19.61 24.44
N GLN A 94 4.81 19.58 25.50
CA GLN A 94 4.56 18.42 26.33
C GLN A 94 3.23 17.76 25.96
N VAL A 95 3.25 16.44 25.79
CA VAL A 95 2.05 15.64 25.54
C VAL A 95 1.87 14.64 26.67
N ARG A 96 0.63 14.54 27.17
CA ARG A 96 0.23 13.54 28.16
C ARG A 96 -0.93 12.72 27.63
N ILE A 97 -0.83 11.41 27.76
CA ILE A 97 -1.86 10.47 27.35
C ILE A 97 -2.40 9.80 28.60
N ASN A 98 -3.71 9.87 28.78
CA ASN A 98 -4.43 9.18 29.84
C ASN A 98 -5.35 8.14 29.20
N VAL A 99 -5.33 6.92 29.71
CA VAL A 99 -6.21 5.84 29.23
C VAL A 99 -6.94 5.20 30.41
N GLU A 100 -8.24 5.08 30.28
CA GLU A 100 -9.13 4.40 31.22
C GLU A 100 -9.82 3.23 30.52
N SER A 101 -9.84 2.08 31.17
CA SER A 101 -10.54 0.89 30.67
C SER A 101 -10.77 -0.12 31.79
N PRO A 102 -11.91 -0.84 31.81
CA PRO A 102 -12.13 -1.98 32.70
C PRO A 102 -11.28 -3.21 32.33
N ASN A 103 -10.60 -3.21 31.18
CA ASN A 103 -9.66 -4.23 30.75
C ASN A 103 -8.22 -3.68 30.79
N SER A 104 -7.39 -4.21 31.69
CA SER A 104 -6.01 -3.78 31.90
C SER A 104 -5.12 -4.00 30.68
N VAL A 105 -5.28 -5.09 29.93
CA VAL A 105 -4.48 -5.38 28.73
C VAL A 105 -4.80 -4.39 27.61
N LEU A 106 -6.09 -4.10 27.40
CA LEU A 106 -6.52 -3.10 26.43
C LEU A 106 -6.00 -1.71 26.79
N LYS A 107 -6.06 -1.36 28.09
CA LYS A 107 -5.54 -0.11 28.64
C LYS A 107 -4.06 0.07 28.32
N GLU A 108 -3.23 -0.93 28.65
CA GLU A 108 -1.78 -0.88 28.38
C GLU A 108 -1.48 -0.82 26.88
N SER A 109 -2.22 -1.59 26.06
CA SER A 109 -2.03 -1.62 24.61
C SER A 109 -2.34 -0.27 23.95
N LEU A 110 -3.41 0.39 24.38
CA LEU A 110 -3.77 1.74 23.92
C LEU A 110 -2.69 2.76 24.32
N LEU A 111 -2.29 2.76 25.59
CA LEU A 111 -1.29 3.70 26.08
C LEU A 111 0.03 3.55 25.33
N ASN A 112 0.54 2.31 25.22
CA ASN A 112 1.81 2.03 24.57
C ASN A 112 1.81 2.42 23.09
N THR A 113 0.72 2.11 22.38
CA THR A 113 0.63 2.42 20.95
C THR A 113 0.51 3.93 20.70
N LEU A 114 -0.34 4.63 21.46
CA LEU A 114 -0.48 6.09 21.36
C LEU A 114 0.84 6.79 21.72
N THR A 115 1.50 6.35 22.79
CA THR A 115 2.79 6.90 23.24
C THR A 115 3.85 6.74 22.17
N ARG A 116 4.00 5.52 21.62
CA ARG A 116 4.96 5.24 20.55
C ARG A 116 4.69 6.12 19.33
N ASN A 117 3.46 6.12 18.82
CA ASN A 117 3.09 6.88 17.63
C ASN A 117 3.37 8.38 17.79
N ILE A 118 2.97 8.98 18.91
CA ILE A 118 3.19 10.42 19.17
C ILE A 118 4.69 10.72 19.33
N ARG A 119 5.44 9.85 20.00
CA ARG A 119 6.89 10.03 20.17
C ARG A 119 7.64 9.96 18.85
N GLU A 120 7.31 9.01 17.99
CA GLU A 120 8.00 8.80 16.71
C GLU A 120 7.63 9.86 15.66
N TYR A 121 6.36 10.26 15.58
CA TYR A 121 5.87 11.10 14.49
C TYR A 121 5.49 12.53 14.90
N GLY A 122 5.28 12.80 16.19
CA GLY A 122 4.73 14.06 16.67
C GLY A 122 5.60 15.27 16.33
N SER A 123 6.92 15.19 16.54
CA SER A 123 7.84 16.30 16.25
C SER A 123 7.91 16.62 14.75
N LEU A 124 7.83 15.61 13.87
CA LEU A 124 7.82 15.76 12.42
C LEU A 124 6.53 16.41 11.92
N ILE A 125 5.39 16.04 12.50
CA ILE A 125 4.08 16.64 12.18
C ILE A 125 4.06 18.11 12.60
N CYS A 126 4.59 18.42 13.79
CA CYS A 126 4.57 19.76 14.37
C CYS A 126 5.64 20.70 13.79
N SER A 127 6.79 20.18 13.35
CA SER A 127 7.88 20.98 12.75
C SER A 127 7.56 21.45 11.33
N LYS A 128 6.69 20.72 10.61
CA LYS A 128 6.10 21.16 9.33
C LYS A 128 5.12 22.34 9.48
N GLY A 129 4.80 22.77 10.70
CA GLY A 129 3.94 23.92 11.00
C GLY A 129 4.61 25.30 10.87
N ARG A 130 5.83 25.40 10.30
CA ARG A 130 6.55 26.66 10.11
C ARG A 130 6.34 27.34 8.76
N VAL A 131 5.34 26.95 7.99
CA VAL A 131 4.95 27.65 6.77
C VAL A 131 3.44 27.79 6.75
N GLU A 132 2.95 29.04 6.78
CA GLU A 132 1.65 29.35 6.17
C GLU A 132 1.77 29.01 4.69
N SER A 133 1.24 27.85 4.31
CA SER A 133 1.05 27.52 2.91
C SER A 133 -0.20 26.67 2.79
N PHE A 134 -1.01 27.03 1.79
CA PHE A 134 -2.05 26.19 1.21
C PHE A 134 -1.63 24.71 1.27
N PRO A 135 -2.54 23.77 1.61
CA PRO A 135 -2.14 22.40 1.91
C PRO A 135 -1.26 21.88 0.77
N LEU A 136 -0.04 21.41 1.05
CA LEU A 136 0.81 20.82 0.02
C LEU A 136 0.10 19.70 -0.76
N SER A 137 -0.90 19.03 -0.16
CA SER A 137 -1.81 18.10 -0.84
C SER A 137 -2.81 18.79 -1.76
N LEU A 138 -3.29 19.99 -1.40
CA LEU A 138 -4.15 20.83 -2.22
C LEU A 138 -3.35 21.47 -3.36
N ILE A 139 -2.17 22.04 -3.08
CA ILE A 139 -1.21 22.49 -4.11
C ILE A 139 -0.80 21.32 -5.00
N ALA A 140 -0.44 20.15 -4.45
CA ALA A 140 -0.14 18.97 -5.25
C ALA A 140 -1.35 18.51 -6.07
N SER A 141 -2.57 18.59 -5.54
CA SER A 141 -3.79 18.29 -6.31
C SER A 141 -4.10 19.32 -7.39
N MET A 142 -3.72 20.60 -7.19
CA MET A 142 -3.94 21.70 -8.12
C MET A 142 -2.81 21.80 -9.17
N LEU A 143 -1.60 21.37 -8.84
CA LEU A 143 -0.44 21.30 -9.75
C LEU A 143 -0.35 19.95 -10.46
N LYS A 144 -1.15 18.98 -10.05
CA LYS A 144 -1.25 17.70 -10.75
C LYS A 144 -1.74 17.96 -12.17
N PRO A 145 -1.06 17.38 -13.17
CA PRO A 145 -1.52 17.48 -14.53
C PRO A 145 -2.90 16.82 -14.66
N GLU A 146 -3.71 17.30 -15.60
CA GLU A 146 -4.94 16.62 -15.96
C GLU A 146 -4.61 15.23 -16.48
N VAL A 147 -5.16 14.20 -15.83
CA VAL A 147 -4.89 12.81 -16.17
C VAL A 147 -6.05 12.23 -16.94
N LYS A 148 -5.74 11.36 -17.90
CA LYS A 148 -6.75 10.65 -18.70
C LYS A 148 -7.59 9.73 -17.82
N LYS A 149 -6.95 9.11 -16.83
CA LYS A 149 -7.57 8.13 -15.96
C LYS A 149 -6.92 8.10 -14.58
N VAL A 150 -7.77 8.02 -13.55
CA VAL A 150 -7.38 7.76 -12.16
C VAL A 150 -7.81 6.35 -11.79
N VAL A 151 -6.92 5.59 -11.16
CA VAL A 151 -7.19 4.22 -10.74
C VAL A 151 -6.76 4.03 -9.31
N ASP A 152 -7.71 3.64 -8.47
CA ASP A 152 -7.49 3.40 -7.05
C ASP A 152 -7.12 1.93 -6.81
N VAL A 153 -5.91 1.70 -6.29
CA VAL A 153 -5.42 0.38 -5.89
C VAL A 153 -4.90 0.39 -4.45
N ARG A 154 -5.42 1.32 -3.63
CA ARG A 154 -5.13 1.36 -2.19
C ARG A 154 -5.71 0.13 -1.50
N GLY A 155 -4.98 -0.42 -0.53
CA GLY A 155 -5.33 -1.65 0.16
C GLY A 155 -5.08 -2.92 -0.66
N GLU A 156 -4.72 -2.80 -1.93
CA GLU A 156 -4.32 -3.94 -2.75
C GLU A 156 -2.87 -4.34 -2.47
N VAL A 157 -2.62 -5.64 -2.52
CA VAL A 157 -1.29 -6.23 -2.32
C VAL A 157 -0.72 -6.74 -3.64
N CYS A 158 0.60 -6.91 -3.68
CA CYS A 158 1.29 -7.48 -4.83
C CYS A 158 0.62 -8.78 -5.31
N PRO A 159 0.48 -9.01 -6.63
CA PRO A 159 0.89 -8.19 -7.79
C PRO A 159 -0.20 -7.27 -8.35
N VAL A 160 -1.30 -7.05 -7.61
CA VAL A 160 -2.49 -6.36 -8.15
C VAL A 160 -2.21 -4.93 -8.61
N PRO A 161 -1.52 -4.06 -7.84
CA PRO A 161 -1.20 -2.70 -8.29
C PRO A 161 -0.39 -2.68 -9.60
N GLU A 162 0.56 -3.59 -9.74
CA GLU A 162 1.42 -3.72 -10.92
C GLU A 162 0.61 -4.12 -12.15
N MET A 163 -0.20 -5.18 -12.02
CA MET A 163 -1.03 -5.70 -13.10
C MET A 163 -2.02 -4.64 -13.58
N ILE A 164 -2.66 -3.92 -12.65
CA ILE A 164 -3.59 -2.84 -12.98
C ILE A 164 -2.85 -1.70 -13.69
N ALA A 165 -1.68 -1.28 -13.19
CA ALA A 165 -0.88 -0.24 -13.82
C ALA A 165 -0.57 -0.56 -15.29
N LYS A 166 -0.01 -1.75 -15.54
CA LYS A 166 0.34 -2.23 -16.88
C LYS A 166 -0.88 -2.26 -17.80
N ARG A 167 -2.01 -2.78 -17.32
CA ARG A 167 -3.25 -2.86 -18.10
C ARG A 167 -3.81 -1.50 -18.49
N GLU A 168 -3.72 -0.52 -17.61
CA GLU A 168 -4.27 0.81 -17.87
C GLU A 168 -3.32 1.65 -18.74
N LEU A 169 -2.01 1.44 -18.63
CA LEU A 169 -1.02 2.04 -19.55
C LEU A 169 -1.17 1.52 -20.99
N MET A 170 -1.63 0.30 -21.20
CA MET A 170 -1.97 -0.20 -22.54
C MET A 170 -3.14 0.55 -23.20
N LYS A 171 -4.10 1.02 -22.41
CA LYS A 171 -5.34 1.62 -22.92
C LYS A 171 -5.18 3.09 -23.28
N ILE A 172 -4.19 3.77 -22.72
CA ILE A 172 -3.93 5.18 -22.96
C ILE A 172 -2.88 5.38 -24.07
N LYS A 173 -2.99 6.49 -24.80
CA LYS A 173 -2.09 6.85 -25.90
C LYS A 173 -0.82 7.53 -25.39
N PRO A 174 0.29 7.49 -26.15
CA PRO A 174 1.42 8.36 -25.90
C PRO A 174 0.98 9.84 -25.78
N GLY A 175 1.49 10.55 -24.78
CA GLY A 175 1.08 11.90 -24.41
C GLY A 175 -0.04 11.96 -23.37
N GLU A 176 -0.77 10.86 -23.12
CA GLU A 176 -1.76 10.78 -22.05
C GLU A 176 -1.14 10.33 -20.72
N MET A 177 -1.79 10.69 -19.61
CA MET A 177 -1.34 10.36 -18.26
C MET A 177 -2.29 9.41 -17.51
N LEU A 178 -1.72 8.48 -16.76
CA LEU A 178 -2.40 7.58 -15.82
C LEU A 178 -2.04 7.96 -14.38
N GLU A 179 -3.02 8.11 -13.51
CA GLU A 179 -2.81 8.24 -12.08
C GLU A 179 -3.18 6.95 -11.34
N LEU A 180 -2.27 6.49 -10.48
CA LEU A 180 -2.50 5.37 -9.56
C LEU A 180 -2.48 5.87 -8.11
N LEU A 181 -3.53 5.55 -7.36
CA LEU A 181 -3.57 5.78 -5.92
C LEU A 181 -3.10 4.52 -5.21
N VAL A 182 -2.01 4.61 -4.45
CA VAL A 182 -1.39 3.47 -3.76
C VAL A 182 -1.05 3.85 -2.32
N ASP A 183 -1.20 2.93 -1.37
CA ASP A 183 -0.90 3.17 0.05
C ASP A 183 0.21 2.29 0.61
N HIS A 184 0.80 1.45 -0.24
CA HIS A 184 1.92 0.59 0.11
C HIS A 184 3.25 1.17 -0.43
N PRO A 185 4.25 1.46 0.44
CA PRO A 185 5.55 2.04 0.03
C PRO A 185 6.23 1.24 -1.08
N ALA A 186 6.00 -0.06 -1.07
CA ALA A 186 6.50 -0.99 -2.05
C ALA A 186 6.20 -0.66 -3.50
N ALA A 187 4.94 -0.33 -3.74
CA ALA A 187 4.45 -0.04 -5.06
C ALA A 187 5.15 1.22 -5.60
N VAL A 188 5.38 2.20 -4.72
CA VAL A 188 5.96 3.50 -5.04
C VAL A 188 7.47 3.43 -5.29
N GLU A 189 8.19 2.67 -4.49
CA GLU A 189 9.66 2.67 -4.49
C GLU A 189 10.26 1.75 -5.57
N VAL A 190 9.54 0.69 -5.95
CA VAL A 190 10.09 -0.36 -6.81
C VAL A 190 9.14 -0.69 -7.95
N THR A 191 7.95 -1.19 -7.65
CA THR A 191 7.06 -1.81 -8.64
C THR A 191 6.58 -0.83 -9.72
N LEU A 192 6.02 0.31 -9.34
CA LEU A 192 5.51 1.30 -10.28
C LEU A 192 6.62 2.04 -11.05
N PRO A 193 7.78 2.36 -10.43
CA PRO A 193 8.95 2.81 -11.19
C PRO A 193 9.42 1.81 -12.24
N GLU A 194 9.46 0.52 -11.92
CA GLU A 194 9.80 -0.53 -12.90
C GLU A 194 8.76 -0.59 -14.01
N VAL A 195 7.46 -0.54 -13.69
CA VAL A 195 6.38 -0.45 -14.69
C VAL A 195 6.52 0.80 -15.56
N ALA A 196 6.83 1.95 -14.99
CA ALA A 196 6.99 3.18 -15.75
C ALA A 196 8.16 3.06 -16.75
N LYS A 197 9.30 2.52 -16.31
CA LYS A 197 10.44 2.22 -17.18
C LYS A 197 10.06 1.24 -18.30
N LEU A 198 9.34 0.19 -17.93
CA LEU A 198 8.86 -0.87 -18.81
C LEU A 198 7.96 -0.34 -19.93
N PHE A 199 7.12 0.65 -19.62
CA PHE A 199 6.17 1.28 -20.54
C PHE A 199 6.64 2.62 -21.11
N ASN A 200 7.96 2.85 -21.16
CA ASN A 200 8.57 4.08 -21.64
C ASN A 200 7.82 5.34 -21.14
N SER A 201 7.56 5.36 -19.84
CA SER A 201 6.76 6.38 -19.18
C SER A 201 7.64 7.16 -18.21
N LYS A 202 7.44 8.48 -18.19
CA LYS A 202 7.92 9.32 -17.07
C LYS A 202 6.90 9.27 -15.95
N TYR A 203 7.35 9.44 -14.73
CA TYR A 203 6.45 9.47 -13.59
C TYR A 203 6.77 10.57 -12.60
N GLU A 204 5.74 11.00 -11.89
CA GLU A 204 5.81 11.92 -10.77
C GLU A 204 5.08 11.32 -9.58
N ILE A 205 5.62 11.56 -8.38
CA ILE A 205 5.11 11.02 -7.13
C ILE A 205 4.59 12.18 -6.29
N PHE A 206 3.31 12.12 -5.95
CA PHE A 206 2.66 13.10 -5.09
C PHE A 206 2.30 12.44 -3.77
N ASN A 207 2.87 12.95 -2.68
CA ASN A 207 2.51 12.52 -1.34
C ASN A 207 1.18 13.17 -0.94
N MET A 208 0.14 12.35 -0.79
CA MET A 208 -1.20 12.80 -0.43
C MET A 208 -1.50 12.67 1.07
N GLY A 209 -0.49 12.32 1.88
CA GLY A 209 -0.61 12.11 3.32
C GLY A 209 -0.70 10.63 3.67
N ASP A 210 -1.89 10.04 3.53
CA ASP A 210 -2.18 8.64 3.89
C ASP A 210 -2.10 7.65 2.72
N TYR A 211 -1.89 8.17 1.51
CA TYR A 211 -1.57 7.43 0.30
C TYR A 211 -0.64 8.26 -0.58
N VAL A 212 -0.13 7.63 -1.62
CA VAL A 212 0.67 8.22 -2.68
C VAL A 212 -0.14 8.21 -3.95
N SER A 213 -0.09 9.32 -4.68
CA SER A 213 -0.51 9.35 -6.06
C SER A 213 0.72 9.23 -6.95
N PHE A 214 0.74 8.19 -7.77
CA PHE A 214 1.77 7.93 -8.75
C PHE A 214 1.23 8.25 -10.14
N VAL A 215 1.69 9.35 -10.74
CA VAL A 215 1.22 9.80 -12.06
C VAL A 215 2.25 9.40 -13.11
N MET A 216 1.83 8.70 -14.14
CA MET A 216 2.67 8.26 -15.26
C MET A 216 2.23 8.95 -16.55
N LEU A 217 3.16 9.65 -17.20
CA LEU A 217 3.04 10.14 -18.57
C LEU A 217 3.62 9.10 -19.53
N LYS A 218 2.78 8.52 -20.38
CA LYS A 218 3.21 7.59 -21.41
C LYS A 218 3.92 8.36 -22.53
N LEU A 219 5.21 8.08 -22.78
CA LEU A 219 5.96 8.78 -23.85
C LEU A 219 5.93 8.02 -25.18
N GLY A 220 5.68 6.72 -25.13
CA GLY A 220 5.57 5.84 -26.28
C GLY A 220 5.07 4.48 -25.83
N ASP A 221 4.72 3.63 -26.78
CA ASP A 221 4.54 2.21 -26.47
C ASP A 221 5.90 1.60 -26.12
N PRO A 222 5.94 0.51 -25.32
CA PRO A 222 7.16 -0.27 -25.15
C PRO A 222 7.77 -0.57 -26.52
N SER A 223 9.09 -0.48 -26.64
CA SER A 223 9.79 -0.82 -27.87
C SER A 223 9.43 -2.25 -28.25
N THR A 224 8.52 -2.36 -29.21
CA THR A 224 8.07 -3.66 -29.73
C THR A 224 9.07 -4.04 -30.79
N HIS A 225 10.02 -4.89 -30.42
CA HIS A 225 10.85 -5.54 -31.41
C HIS A 225 9.97 -6.55 -32.14
N TRP A 226 9.91 -6.48 -33.46
CA TRP A 226 9.23 -7.48 -34.30
C TRP A 226 9.66 -8.91 -33.93
N GLN A 227 10.91 -9.07 -33.49
CA GLN A 227 11.50 -10.30 -32.96
C GLN A 227 10.76 -10.87 -31.74
N PHE A 228 10.14 -10.03 -30.90
CA PHE A 228 9.36 -10.52 -29.75
C PHE A 228 8.02 -11.10 -30.19
N ALA A 229 7.36 -10.48 -31.18
CA ALA A 229 6.13 -11.00 -31.75
C ALA A 229 6.40 -12.32 -32.48
N GLU A 230 7.44 -12.35 -33.33
CA GLU A 230 7.89 -13.55 -34.03
C GLU A 230 8.26 -14.68 -33.05
N ALA A 231 8.98 -14.37 -31.96
CA ALA A 231 9.31 -15.34 -30.93
C ALA A 231 8.07 -15.96 -30.28
N LEU A 232 7.01 -15.17 -30.04
CA LEU A 232 5.74 -15.67 -29.50
C LEU A 232 4.96 -16.48 -30.54
N GLU A 233 4.89 -16.03 -31.79
CA GLU A 233 4.19 -16.73 -32.87
C GLU A 233 4.86 -18.08 -33.16
N GLU A 234 6.18 -18.11 -33.30
CA GLU A 234 6.95 -19.33 -33.60
C GLU A 234 7.30 -20.18 -32.37
N ARG A 235 7.02 -19.70 -31.16
CA ARG A 235 7.45 -20.30 -29.88
C ARG A 235 8.97 -20.56 -29.84
N ARG A 236 9.77 -19.67 -30.42
CA ARG A 236 11.23 -19.82 -30.58
C ARG A 236 11.99 -18.71 -29.86
N GLY A 237 13.09 -19.05 -29.20
CA GLY A 237 13.96 -18.07 -28.54
C GLY A 237 13.39 -17.45 -27.26
N ILE A 238 12.24 -17.93 -26.80
CA ILE A 238 11.54 -17.39 -25.62
C ILE A 238 12.41 -17.54 -24.37
N GLU A 239 13.07 -18.70 -24.18
CA GLU A 239 13.92 -18.94 -23.01
C GLU A 239 14.99 -17.85 -22.87
N GLU A 240 15.71 -17.52 -23.95
CA GLU A 240 16.74 -16.48 -23.95
C GLU A 240 16.15 -15.10 -23.64
N LEU A 241 14.98 -14.81 -24.21
CA LEU A 241 14.29 -13.54 -24.04
C LEU A 241 13.71 -13.34 -22.64
N MET A 242 13.47 -14.39 -21.85
CA MET A 242 12.96 -14.22 -20.47
C MET A 242 13.91 -13.42 -19.56
N GLY A 243 15.21 -13.35 -19.90
CA GLY A 243 16.18 -12.48 -19.23
C GLY A 243 16.01 -10.99 -19.56
N ASP A 244 15.34 -10.65 -20.65
CA ASP A 244 15.17 -9.28 -21.12
C ASP A 244 13.97 -8.59 -20.46
N GLY A 245 14.21 -7.46 -19.81
CA GLY A 245 13.16 -6.63 -19.23
C GLY A 245 12.17 -6.09 -20.27
N ALA A 246 12.62 -5.79 -21.48
CA ALA A 246 11.77 -5.33 -22.57
C ALA A 246 10.86 -6.45 -23.10
N PHE A 247 11.34 -7.68 -23.14
CA PHE A 247 10.49 -8.82 -23.50
C PHE A 247 9.44 -9.09 -22.42
N LEU A 248 9.83 -9.06 -21.14
CA LEU A 248 8.87 -9.14 -20.04
C LEU A 248 7.81 -8.02 -20.15
N ALA A 249 8.19 -6.80 -20.55
CA ALA A 249 7.27 -5.69 -20.84
C ALA A 249 6.20 -6.10 -21.84
N TYR A 250 6.71 -6.60 -22.97
CA TYR A 250 5.93 -6.96 -24.12
C TYR A 250 4.94 -8.07 -23.79
N LEU A 251 5.32 -9.07 -22.99
CA LEU A 251 4.39 -10.09 -22.51
C LEU A 251 3.18 -9.47 -21.78
N TYR A 252 3.39 -8.49 -20.91
CA TYR A 252 2.27 -7.81 -20.25
C TYR A 252 1.44 -6.93 -21.19
N THR A 253 1.95 -6.60 -22.40
CA THR A 253 1.14 -5.95 -23.45
C THR A 253 0.28 -6.92 -24.25
N VAL A 254 0.74 -8.17 -24.35
CA VAL A 254 0.09 -9.22 -25.14
C VAL A 254 -0.93 -9.97 -24.30
N PHE A 255 -0.57 -10.35 -23.08
CA PHE A 255 -1.38 -11.17 -22.17
C PHE A 255 -2.18 -10.30 -21.20
N ASP A 256 -3.28 -9.75 -21.69
CA ASP A 256 -4.05 -8.70 -21.01
C ASP A 256 -5.29 -9.19 -20.25
N ARG A 257 -5.70 -10.46 -20.45
CA ARG A 257 -6.91 -11.03 -19.86
C ARG A 257 -6.60 -12.07 -18.78
N VAL A 258 -6.89 -11.74 -17.52
CA VAL A 258 -6.86 -12.72 -16.42
C VAL A 258 -8.01 -13.72 -16.61
N VAL A 259 -7.68 -15.00 -16.76
CA VAL A 259 -8.65 -16.09 -16.91
C VAL A 259 -8.78 -16.95 -15.65
N ARG A 260 -7.74 -16.96 -14.80
CA ARG A 260 -7.75 -17.70 -13.53
C ARG A 260 -6.89 -16.97 -12.49
N ARG A 261 -7.32 -17.06 -11.23
CA ARG A 261 -6.59 -16.55 -10.07
C ARG A 261 -6.58 -17.61 -8.97
N GLU A 262 -5.43 -17.83 -8.38
CA GLU A 262 -5.23 -18.79 -7.29
C GLU A 262 -4.49 -18.14 -6.13
N LYS A 263 -4.76 -18.63 -4.91
CA LYS A 263 -3.94 -18.36 -3.73
C LYS A 263 -2.93 -19.49 -3.60
N VAL A 264 -1.70 -19.15 -3.27
CA VAL A 264 -0.63 -20.13 -3.06
C VAL A 264 0.05 -19.87 -1.72
N GLU A 265 0.51 -20.93 -1.06
CA GLU A 265 1.29 -20.84 0.18
C GLU A 265 2.79 -21.08 -0.06
N ALA A 266 3.12 -21.62 -1.23
CA ALA A 266 4.47 -21.85 -1.75
C ALA A 266 4.40 -21.97 -3.27
N LEU A 267 5.54 -21.75 -3.95
CA LEU A 267 5.65 -22.06 -5.36
C LEU A 267 5.93 -23.55 -5.54
N SER A 268 5.41 -24.12 -6.61
CA SER A 268 5.72 -25.48 -7.03
C SER A 268 5.56 -25.59 -8.54
N PRO A 269 6.14 -26.61 -9.18
CA PRO A 269 6.01 -26.79 -10.63
C PRO A 269 4.57 -26.89 -11.14
N SER A 270 3.60 -27.27 -10.30
CA SER A 270 2.20 -27.39 -10.72
C SER A 270 1.55 -26.07 -11.10
N ILE A 271 2.08 -24.94 -10.62
CA ILE A 271 1.57 -23.61 -11.00
C ILE A 271 1.90 -23.28 -12.47
N LEU A 272 2.88 -23.97 -13.07
CA LEU A 272 3.37 -23.72 -14.43
C LEU A 272 2.55 -24.47 -15.49
N ARG A 273 1.23 -24.50 -15.31
CA ARG A 273 0.29 -25.18 -16.20
C ARG A 273 -0.86 -24.25 -16.54
N GLY A 274 -1.13 -24.05 -17.82
CA GLY A 274 -2.17 -23.14 -18.30
C GLY A 274 -2.75 -23.63 -19.62
N GLU A 275 -4.03 -23.37 -19.88
CA GLU A 275 -4.69 -23.86 -21.10
C GLU A 275 -4.25 -23.04 -22.33
N GLY A 276 -3.62 -23.70 -23.31
CA GLY A 276 -2.98 -23.06 -24.45
C GLY A 276 -1.90 -22.06 -24.02
N LEU A 277 -1.57 -21.12 -24.91
CA LEU A 277 -0.57 -20.09 -24.61
C LEU A 277 -1.05 -19.17 -23.47
N THR A 278 -0.35 -19.25 -22.33
CA THR A 278 -0.71 -18.60 -21.07
C THR A 278 0.51 -17.97 -20.43
N MET A 279 0.41 -16.70 -20.07
CA MET A 279 1.37 -16.04 -19.18
C MET A 279 0.93 -16.25 -17.74
N ILE A 280 1.85 -16.68 -16.89
CA ILE A 280 1.64 -16.82 -15.45
C ILE A 280 2.40 -15.71 -14.74
N ALA A 281 1.69 -14.89 -13.98
CA ALA A 281 2.27 -13.90 -13.09
C ALA A 281 1.95 -14.27 -11.65
N ALA A 282 2.97 -14.54 -10.83
CA ALA A 282 2.80 -14.89 -9.43
C ALA A 282 3.65 -14.01 -8.53
N ALA A 283 3.12 -13.63 -7.37
CA ALA A 283 3.89 -12.87 -6.39
C ALA A 283 3.45 -13.15 -4.96
N SER A 284 4.40 -13.01 -4.02
CA SER A 284 4.12 -13.14 -2.60
C SER A 284 3.43 -11.89 -2.04
N ILE A 285 2.58 -12.09 -1.03
CA ILE A 285 2.05 -11.04 -0.18
C ILE A 285 3.22 -10.49 0.66
N GLY A 286 3.33 -9.17 0.77
CA GLY A 286 4.37 -8.54 1.61
C GLY A 286 5.78 -8.50 1.01
N ARG A 287 5.95 -8.92 -0.24
CA ARG A 287 7.20 -8.94 -1.02
C ARG A 287 8.29 -9.86 -0.44
N GLY A 288 8.51 -10.95 -1.15
CA GLY A 288 9.62 -11.87 -1.00
C GLY A 288 10.02 -12.39 -2.37
N TRP A 289 9.05 -12.83 -3.17
CA TRP A 289 9.29 -13.37 -4.50
C TRP A 289 8.26 -12.90 -5.54
N HIS A 290 8.68 -12.89 -6.80
CA HIS A 290 7.88 -12.60 -7.99
C HIS A 290 8.30 -13.54 -9.12
N LEU A 291 7.32 -14.09 -9.84
CA LEU A 291 7.53 -15.01 -10.95
C LEU A 291 6.72 -14.55 -12.17
N THR A 292 7.37 -14.54 -13.32
CA THR A 292 6.72 -14.49 -14.63
C THR A 292 7.10 -15.74 -15.39
N ALA A 293 6.13 -16.50 -15.88
CA ALA A 293 6.38 -17.62 -16.78
C ALA A 293 5.48 -17.51 -18.02
N LEU A 294 5.97 -18.06 -19.12
CA LEU A 294 5.19 -18.31 -20.31
C LEU A 294 5.09 -19.83 -20.51
N VAL A 295 3.87 -20.33 -20.62
CA VAL A 295 3.59 -21.75 -20.76
C VAL A 295 2.59 -21.99 -21.88
N GLU A 296 2.67 -23.16 -22.50
CA GLU A 296 1.68 -23.66 -23.45
C GLU A 296 1.26 -25.05 -22.99
N ASP A 297 0.04 -25.16 -22.46
CA ASP A 297 -0.46 -26.37 -21.79
C ASP A 297 0.42 -26.75 -20.59
N GLU A 298 1.20 -27.82 -20.75
CA GLU A 298 2.13 -28.35 -19.75
C GLU A 298 3.60 -27.98 -20.05
N ASN A 299 3.85 -27.35 -21.20
CA ASN A 299 5.19 -27.00 -21.65
C ASN A 299 5.58 -25.61 -21.15
N VAL A 300 6.69 -25.52 -20.41
CA VAL A 300 7.26 -24.24 -19.99
C VAL A 300 8.13 -23.70 -21.13
N LEU A 301 7.71 -22.58 -21.73
CA LEU A 301 8.46 -21.90 -22.78
C LEU A 301 9.54 -20.98 -22.22
N GLY A 302 9.34 -20.51 -20.98
CA GLY A 302 10.34 -19.72 -20.27
C GLY A 302 9.84 -19.22 -18.92
N VAL A 303 10.76 -18.97 -17.99
CA VAL A 303 10.43 -18.48 -16.64
C VAL A 303 11.48 -17.52 -16.10
N THR A 304 11.02 -16.49 -15.40
CA THR A 304 11.84 -15.62 -14.55
C THR A 304 11.31 -15.69 -13.13
N LEU A 305 12.21 -15.87 -12.17
CA LEU A 305 11.93 -15.79 -10.74
C LEU A 305 12.84 -14.73 -10.13
N ASN A 306 12.26 -13.76 -9.42
CA ASN A 306 12.99 -12.87 -8.55
C ASN A 306 12.62 -13.24 -7.11
N ASP A 307 13.61 -13.55 -6.28
CA ASP A 307 13.42 -13.90 -4.88
C ASP A 307 14.46 -13.16 -4.05
N GLN A 308 13.99 -12.32 -3.13
CA GLN A 308 14.79 -11.43 -2.27
C GLN A 308 15.81 -10.58 -3.06
N GLY A 309 15.44 -10.14 -4.26
CA GLY A 309 16.29 -9.34 -5.14
C GLY A 309 17.25 -10.16 -6.00
N VAL A 310 17.30 -11.48 -5.84
CA VAL A 310 18.08 -12.38 -6.69
C VAL A 310 17.20 -12.86 -7.84
N ARG A 311 17.52 -12.41 -9.05
CA ARG A 311 16.86 -12.85 -10.28
C ARG A 311 17.52 -14.11 -10.83
N SER A 312 16.71 -15.12 -11.09
CA SER A 312 17.06 -16.37 -11.78
C SER A 312 16.15 -16.55 -12.99
N VAL A 313 16.65 -17.23 -14.02
CA VAL A 313 15.92 -17.49 -15.28
C VAL A 313 15.92 -18.98 -15.64
N ASN A 314 14.86 -19.42 -16.32
CA ASN A 314 14.66 -20.76 -16.87
C ASN A 314 15.07 -21.86 -15.88
N ARG A 315 16.03 -22.71 -16.24
CA ARG A 315 16.50 -23.84 -15.42
C ARG A 315 16.86 -23.43 -13.99
N GLU A 316 17.51 -22.29 -13.81
CA GLU A 316 17.87 -21.81 -12.47
C GLU A 316 16.62 -21.44 -11.67
N ALA A 317 15.66 -20.75 -12.29
CA ALA A 317 14.38 -20.41 -11.66
C ALA A 317 13.56 -21.67 -11.33
N LEU A 318 13.47 -22.63 -12.26
CA LEU A 318 12.74 -23.89 -12.09
C LEU A 318 13.28 -24.70 -10.90
N ASN A 319 14.61 -24.81 -10.77
CA ASN A 319 15.26 -25.50 -9.66
C ASN A 319 14.95 -24.86 -8.30
N ARG A 320 14.67 -23.56 -8.27
CA ARG A 320 14.37 -22.81 -7.05
C ARG A 320 12.89 -22.86 -6.66
N LEU A 321 11.95 -23.14 -7.57
CA LEU A 321 10.50 -23.04 -7.30
C LEU A 321 10.07 -23.67 -5.99
N SER A 322 10.39 -24.96 -5.79
CA SER A 322 9.95 -25.71 -4.61
C SER A 322 10.57 -25.22 -3.29
N SER A 323 11.62 -24.40 -3.35
CA SER A 323 12.24 -23.76 -2.17
C SER A 323 11.54 -22.47 -1.77
N ILE A 324 10.74 -21.87 -2.66
CA ILE A 324 10.07 -20.60 -2.44
C ILE A 324 8.78 -20.81 -1.65
N LYS A 325 8.77 -20.28 -0.43
CA LYS A 325 7.61 -20.31 0.48
C LYS A 325 7.02 -18.91 0.67
N GLY A 326 5.75 -18.86 1.05
CA GLY A 326 5.06 -17.63 1.41
C GLY A 326 3.70 -17.52 0.75
N LEU A 327 2.75 -16.94 1.48
CA LEU A 327 1.42 -16.65 0.95
C LEU A 327 1.53 -15.71 -0.25
N GLY A 328 0.84 -16.02 -1.33
CA GLY A 328 0.91 -15.30 -2.58
C GLY A 328 -0.33 -15.49 -3.44
N HIS A 329 -0.29 -14.84 -4.60
CA HIS A 329 -1.30 -14.98 -5.64
C HIS A 329 -0.63 -15.38 -6.95
N THR A 330 -1.30 -16.26 -7.68
CA THR A 330 -0.95 -16.65 -9.05
C THR A 330 -2.08 -16.21 -9.98
N PHE A 331 -1.73 -15.54 -11.06
CA PHE A 331 -2.62 -15.08 -12.10
C PHE A 331 -2.25 -15.77 -13.40
N TYR A 332 -3.24 -16.29 -14.10
CA TYR A 332 -3.10 -16.89 -15.42
C TYR A 332 -3.74 -15.93 -16.42
N LEU A 333 -2.95 -15.45 -17.35
CA LEU A 333 -3.31 -14.43 -18.32
C LEU A 333 -3.24 -15.03 -19.73
N ARG A 334 -4.24 -14.71 -20.54
CA ARG A 334 -4.31 -15.08 -21.97
C ARG A 334 -4.39 -13.81 -22.82
N PRO A 335 -3.92 -13.86 -24.07
CA PRO A 335 -4.06 -12.73 -24.95
C PRO A 335 -5.52 -12.57 -25.39
N SER A 336 -5.98 -11.32 -25.51
CA SER A 336 -7.34 -11.04 -26.02
C SER A 336 -7.47 -11.36 -27.51
N ILE A 337 -6.36 -11.31 -28.25
CA ILE A 337 -6.27 -11.72 -29.65
C ILE A 337 -5.46 -13.03 -29.70
N PRO A 338 -5.97 -14.11 -30.32
CA PRO A 338 -5.20 -15.35 -30.47
C PRO A 338 -3.89 -15.12 -31.22
N LEU A 339 -2.82 -15.77 -30.75
CA LEU A 339 -1.46 -15.76 -31.32
C LEU A 339 -1.05 -17.13 -31.84
#